data_AF-A0A661Y3I2-F1
#
_entry.id   AF-A0A661Y3I2-F1
#
_cell.length_a   1.000
_cell.length_b   1.000
_cell.length_c   1.000
_cell.angle_alpha   90.00
_cell.angle_beta   90.00
_cell.angle_gamma   90.00
#
_symmetry.space_group_name_H-M   'P 1'
#
loop_
_entity.id
_entity.type
_entity.pdbx_description
1 polymer ?
#
loop_
_entity_poly.entity_id
_entity_poly.type
_entity_poly.pdbx_seq_one_letter_code
_entity_poly.pdbx_strand_id
1 'polypeptide(L)'
;MKKIIFLFLVFLFSYSYSQSFLPMLEEDNIWSVDVYFDPFVKPPVEYTITHQMNVSGAITMNGKIYKRVYNNDGETSCLVREENGIVYQIDENNSTEIIKYDFTLEVGNVFDFSNFFYCSYAGSNNGIIGELEVINVDTQFIAGEDRKVIEFEQGGAFVSEIWMEGIGSIRGFDPFGQMWDISNDGTLLVCFTKNGTVYFFNGATSCDNTTLSLDDLDRDQIILYPNPVSSTSILQFPSEGIVDLLKIYNVTGKLVKEEKVDKDYVLIDSMQYRSGLYFYQVFSGKKLIKTRKFVIK
;
A
#
# COMPACT_ATOMS: atom_id res chain seq x y z
N MET A 1 30.94 75.45 19.07
CA MET A 1 30.24 74.25 19.55
C MET A 1 29.55 73.60 18.35
N LYS A 2 30.19 72.58 17.75
CA LYS A 2 29.68 71.87 16.56
C LYS A 2 28.72 70.78 17.03
N LYS A 3 27.44 70.85 16.65
CA LYS A 3 26.48 69.77 16.86
C LYS A 3 26.57 68.81 15.67
N ILE A 4 27.14 67.64 15.91
CA ILE A 4 27.15 66.51 14.96
C ILE A 4 25.82 65.77 15.18
N ILE A 5 24.94 65.82 14.18
CA ILE A 5 23.71 65.02 14.15
C ILE A 5 24.10 63.67 13.56
N PHE A 6 24.12 62.64 14.40
CA PHE A 6 24.37 61.26 13.99
C PHE A 6 23.04 60.64 13.56
N LEU A 7 22.83 60.51 12.24
CA LEU A 7 21.66 59.85 11.67
C LEU A 7 21.89 58.33 11.78
N PHE A 8 21.29 57.68 12.78
CA PHE A 8 21.34 56.23 12.94
C PHE A 8 20.36 55.61 11.92
N LEU A 9 20.90 55.10 10.81
CA LEU A 9 20.15 54.39 9.77
C LEU A 9 19.91 52.96 10.28
N VAL A 10 18.75 52.72 10.90
CA VAL A 10 18.31 51.40 11.34
C VAL A 10 17.92 50.61 10.09
N PHE A 11 18.83 49.75 9.62
CA PHE A 11 18.50 48.66 8.71
C PHE A 11 17.60 47.67 9.46
N LEU A 12 16.29 47.85 9.35
CA LEU A 12 15.34 46.78 9.63
C LEU A 12 15.55 45.71 8.56
N PHE A 13 16.25 44.64 8.91
CA PHE A 13 16.18 43.38 8.18
C PHE A 13 14.74 42.86 8.31
N SER A 14 13.88 43.29 7.40
CA SER A 14 12.65 42.57 7.11
C SER A 14 13.07 41.23 6.50
N TYR A 15 13.14 40.19 7.33
CA TYR A 15 13.04 38.82 6.87
C TYR A 15 11.67 38.69 6.23
N SER A 16 11.60 38.96 4.92
CA SER A 16 10.50 38.48 4.11
C SER A 16 10.59 36.96 4.14
N TYR A 17 9.79 36.33 4.99
CA TYR A 17 9.48 34.93 4.82
C TYR A 17 8.78 34.84 3.47
N SER A 18 9.54 34.43 2.44
CA SER A 18 8.95 33.69 1.33
C SER A 18 8.08 32.61 1.98
N GLN A 19 6.82 32.50 1.58
CA GLN A 19 5.91 31.49 2.11
C GLN A 19 6.66 30.17 2.14
N SER A 20 6.93 29.66 3.34
CA SER A 20 7.54 28.35 3.47
C SER A 20 6.47 27.37 3.02
N PHE A 21 6.69 26.76 1.85
CA PHE A 21 5.87 25.64 1.40
C PHE A 21 5.68 24.64 2.54
N LEU A 22 4.53 23.97 2.57
CA LEU A 22 4.29 22.96 3.59
C LEU A 22 5.19 21.75 3.32
N PRO A 23 6.12 21.41 4.22
CA PRO A 23 7.04 20.29 3.99
C PRO A 23 6.26 18.99 3.94
N MET A 24 6.49 18.21 2.89
CA MET A 24 5.92 16.87 2.73
C MET A 24 6.77 15.86 3.49
N LEU A 25 8.09 16.03 3.52
CA LEU A 25 9.02 14.99 3.94
C LEU A 25 9.37 15.04 5.44
N GLU A 26 8.47 15.44 6.34
CA GLU A 26 8.72 15.39 7.80
C GLU A 26 8.79 13.93 8.30
N GLU A 27 9.66 13.63 9.29
CA GLU A 27 9.98 12.23 9.66
C GLU A 27 8.83 11.50 10.39
N ASP A 28 7.90 12.26 10.95
CA ASP A 28 6.70 11.79 11.64
C ASP A 28 5.50 11.64 10.70
N ASN A 29 5.65 11.99 9.42
CA ASN A 29 4.62 11.81 8.42
C ASN A 29 4.53 10.33 8.01
N ILE A 30 3.30 9.80 7.99
CA ILE A 30 2.99 8.44 7.52
C ILE A 30 1.84 8.50 6.52
N TRP A 31 2.01 7.86 5.37
CA TRP A 31 0.96 7.70 4.36
C TRP A 31 0.49 6.24 4.36
N SER A 32 -0.78 6.01 4.61
CA SER A 32 -1.42 4.72 4.40
C SER A 32 -2.17 4.74 3.07
N VAL A 33 -1.84 3.79 2.21
CA VAL A 33 -2.37 3.68 0.85
C VAL A 33 -2.96 2.30 0.65
N ASP A 34 -4.23 2.24 0.27
CA ASP A 34 -4.90 0.98 -0.04
C ASP A 34 -4.70 0.64 -1.51
N VAL A 35 -4.39 -0.63 -1.77
CA VAL A 35 -4.37 -1.26 -3.09
C VAL A 35 -5.50 -2.29 -3.13
N TYR A 36 -6.38 -2.18 -4.12
CA TYR A 36 -7.45 -3.14 -4.36
C TYR A 36 -7.01 -4.15 -5.41
N PHE A 37 -7.17 -5.44 -5.10
CA PHE A 37 -6.88 -6.53 -6.00
C PHE A 37 -8.19 -7.24 -6.38
N ASP A 38 -8.53 -7.24 -7.67
CA ASP A 38 -9.53 -8.15 -8.26
C ASP A 38 -8.80 -9.15 -9.18
N PRO A 39 -8.36 -10.30 -8.67
CA PRO A 39 -7.87 -11.34 -9.53
C PRO A 39 -9.10 -11.91 -10.27
N PHE A 40 -9.08 -11.90 -11.61
CA PHE A 40 -10.08 -12.52 -12.52
C PHE A 40 -10.32 -14.05 -12.31
N VAL A 41 -9.97 -14.59 -11.15
CA VAL A 41 -10.25 -15.94 -10.68
C VAL A 41 -11.74 -16.03 -10.35
N LYS A 42 -12.38 -17.15 -10.69
CA LYS A 42 -13.78 -17.42 -10.31
C LYS A 42 -13.81 -18.37 -9.11
N PRO A 43 -14.48 -18.01 -8.00
CA PRO A 43 -15.17 -16.73 -7.74
C PRO A 43 -14.19 -15.56 -7.55
N PRO A 44 -14.56 -14.31 -7.91
CA PRO A 44 -13.71 -13.15 -7.70
C PRO A 44 -13.43 -13.00 -6.20
N VAL A 45 -12.16 -12.85 -5.84
CA VAL A 45 -11.73 -12.62 -4.46
C VAL A 45 -11.14 -11.22 -4.41
N GLU A 46 -11.98 -10.26 -4.07
CA GLU A 46 -11.52 -8.89 -3.80
C GLU A 46 -10.77 -8.88 -2.48
N TYR A 47 -9.51 -8.48 -2.50
CA TYR A 47 -8.76 -8.18 -1.28
C TYR A 47 -8.06 -6.84 -1.38
N THR A 48 -7.89 -6.22 -0.23
CA THR A 48 -7.26 -4.92 -0.03
C THR A 48 -5.98 -5.15 0.72
N ILE A 49 -4.90 -4.51 0.30
CA ILE A 49 -3.65 -4.45 1.05
C ILE A 49 -3.36 -2.98 1.33
N THR A 50 -3.10 -2.65 2.59
CA THR A 50 -2.67 -1.32 2.98
C THR A 50 -1.14 -1.27 3.05
N HIS A 51 -0.56 -0.40 2.24
CA HIS A 51 0.86 -0.05 2.28
C HIS A 51 1.05 1.24 3.09
N GLN A 52 1.94 1.19 4.06
CA GLN A 52 2.36 2.35 4.84
C GLN A 52 3.71 2.82 4.36
N MET A 53 3.84 4.13 4.22
CA MET A 53 5.06 4.81 3.80
C MET A 53 5.46 5.83 4.85
N ASN A 54 6.75 5.95 5.08
CA ASN A 54 7.32 7.06 5.85
C ASN A 54 8.73 7.39 5.35
N VAL A 55 9.24 8.53 5.78
CA VAL A 55 10.61 8.96 5.48
C VAL A 55 11.41 9.11 6.76
N SER A 56 12.68 8.72 6.74
CA SER A 56 13.55 8.95 7.90
C SER A 56 15.03 8.98 7.54
N GLY A 57 15.81 9.59 8.43
CA GLY A 57 17.27 9.65 8.30
C GLY A 57 17.71 10.52 7.13
N ALA A 58 19.03 10.57 6.94
CA ALA A 58 19.64 11.39 5.90
C ALA A 58 20.80 10.65 5.22
N ILE A 59 20.95 10.87 3.92
CA ILE A 59 22.09 10.44 3.12
C ILE A 59 22.50 11.57 2.18
N THR A 60 23.81 11.75 2.02
CA THR A 60 24.36 12.72 1.08
C THR A 60 24.73 12.00 -0.20
N MET A 61 24.14 12.41 -1.32
CA MET A 61 24.46 11.91 -2.65
C MET A 61 24.54 13.08 -3.63
N ASN A 62 25.59 13.11 -4.47
CA ASN A 62 25.83 14.19 -5.43
C ASN A 62 25.80 15.61 -4.80
N GLY A 63 26.25 15.73 -3.55
CA GLY A 63 26.28 17.01 -2.82
C GLY A 63 24.92 17.50 -2.28
N LYS A 64 23.85 16.72 -2.45
CA LYS A 64 22.51 17.01 -1.91
C LYS A 64 22.18 16.02 -0.80
N ILE A 65 21.38 16.46 0.17
CA ILE A 65 20.91 15.62 1.29
C ILE A 65 19.52 15.09 0.92
N TYR A 66 19.37 13.78 0.98
CA TYR A 66 18.11 13.08 0.78
C TYR A 66 17.71 12.33 2.05
N LYS A 67 16.41 12.10 2.22
CA LYS A 67 15.83 11.19 3.20
C LYS A 67 15.61 9.81 2.58
N ARG A 68 15.68 8.79 3.41
CA ARG A 68 15.36 7.41 3.01
C ARG A 68 13.86 7.20 3.07
N VAL A 69 13.34 6.44 2.13
CA VAL A 69 11.94 6.05 2.06
C VAL A 69 11.79 4.62 2.58
N TYR A 70 10.83 4.42 3.48
CA TYR A 70 10.50 3.12 4.07
C TYR A 70 9.07 2.74 3.74
N ASN A 71 8.85 1.46 3.48
CA ASN A 71 7.54 0.85 3.31
C ASN A 71 7.36 -0.33 4.27
N ASN A 72 6.26 -1.08 4.13
CA ASN A 72 5.99 -2.28 4.94
C ASN A 72 7.10 -3.34 4.89
N ASP A 73 7.87 -3.41 3.81
CA ASP A 73 8.95 -4.38 3.61
C ASP A 73 10.32 -3.88 4.13
N GLY A 74 10.42 -2.60 4.49
CA GLY A 74 11.62 -1.97 5.02
C GLY A 74 12.11 -0.78 4.20
N GLU A 75 13.42 -0.55 4.21
CA GLU A 75 14.05 0.52 3.42
C GLU A 75 13.96 0.21 1.93
N THR A 76 13.50 1.18 1.15
CA THR A 76 13.42 1.11 -0.32
C THR A 76 14.71 1.65 -0.96
N SER A 77 14.94 1.41 -2.24
CA SER A 77 16.03 2.07 -2.99
C SER A 77 15.77 3.56 -3.26
N CYS A 78 14.59 4.07 -2.92
CA CYS A 78 14.23 5.46 -3.15
C CYS A 78 14.81 6.40 -2.10
N LEU A 79 15.40 7.48 -2.60
CA LEU A 79 15.82 8.62 -1.82
C LEU A 79 15.03 9.85 -2.27
N VAL A 80 14.53 10.63 -1.32
CA VAL A 80 13.69 11.81 -1.58
C VAL A 80 14.22 13.05 -0.89
N ARG A 81 14.05 14.21 -1.51
CA ARG A 81 14.33 15.50 -0.87
C ARG A 81 13.33 16.53 -1.33
N GLU A 82 13.23 17.62 -0.61
CA GLU A 82 12.36 18.73 -0.97
C GLU A 82 13.11 20.05 -0.84
N GLU A 83 12.84 20.98 -1.75
CA GLU A 83 13.45 22.30 -1.78
C GLU A 83 12.54 23.26 -2.54
N ASN A 84 12.23 24.42 -1.95
CA ASN A 84 11.45 25.49 -2.58
C ASN A 84 10.10 25.04 -3.19
N GLY A 85 9.38 24.14 -2.50
CA GLY A 85 8.08 23.64 -2.97
C GLY A 85 8.17 22.53 -4.02
N ILE A 86 9.37 22.04 -4.32
CA ILE A 86 9.59 20.94 -5.26
C ILE A 86 10.10 19.73 -4.49
N VAL A 87 9.46 18.57 -4.70
CA VAL A 87 9.88 17.28 -4.17
C VAL A 87 10.60 16.53 -5.28
N TYR A 88 11.80 16.05 -4.98
CA TYR A 88 12.65 15.29 -5.88
C TYR A 88 12.79 13.86 -5.39
N GLN A 89 13.00 12.94 -6.33
CA GLN A 89 13.34 11.55 -6.02
C GLN A 89 14.47 11.04 -6.90
N ILE A 90 15.20 10.07 -6.37
CA ILE A 90 16.28 9.37 -7.06
C ILE A 90 16.33 7.92 -6.56
N ASP A 91 16.59 6.98 -7.46
CA ASP A 91 16.88 5.60 -7.10
C ASP A 91 18.37 5.49 -6.77
N GLU A 92 18.73 4.93 -5.63
CA GLU A 92 20.12 4.73 -5.22
C GLU A 92 20.94 3.97 -6.28
N ASN A 93 20.30 3.13 -7.10
CA ASN A 93 20.92 2.38 -8.19
C ASN A 93 20.99 3.15 -9.52
N ASN A 94 20.13 4.16 -9.73
CA ASN A 94 20.02 4.90 -10.98
C ASN A 94 20.23 6.39 -10.68
N SER A 95 21.44 6.89 -10.93
CA SER A 95 21.93 8.20 -10.46
C SER A 95 21.23 9.44 -11.06
N THR A 96 20.08 9.28 -11.72
CA THR A 96 19.30 10.38 -12.31
C THR A 96 18.19 10.82 -11.37
N GLU A 97 18.29 12.04 -10.87
CA GLU A 97 17.25 12.68 -10.07
C GLU A 97 16.11 13.16 -10.97
N ILE A 98 14.87 12.95 -10.54
CA ILE A 98 13.67 13.45 -11.21
C ILE A 98 12.80 14.25 -10.22
N ILE A 99 11.91 15.07 -10.78
CA ILE A 99 10.90 15.78 -10.00
C ILE A 99 9.75 14.81 -9.72
N LYS A 100 9.40 14.64 -8.44
CA LYS A 100 8.27 13.85 -7.96
C LYS A 100 7.01 14.69 -7.88
N TYR A 101 7.12 15.88 -7.29
CA TYR A 101 6.06 16.88 -7.16
C TYR A 101 6.64 18.26 -7.38
N ASP A 102 5.89 19.11 -8.06
CA ASP A 102 6.17 20.54 -8.16
C ASP A 102 4.94 21.33 -7.70
N PHE A 103 4.95 21.78 -6.44
CA PHE A 103 3.86 22.58 -5.89
C PHE A 103 3.93 24.05 -6.30
N THR A 104 4.94 24.44 -7.11
CA THR A 104 5.07 25.80 -7.64
C THR A 104 4.25 26.01 -8.92
N LEU A 105 3.69 24.94 -9.50
CA LEU A 105 2.89 25.01 -10.72
C LEU A 105 1.63 25.85 -10.54
N GLU A 106 1.28 26.57 -11.60
CA GLU A 106 0.08 27.41 -11.70
C GLU A 106 -0.81 26.94 -12.86
N VAL A 107 -2.07 27.41 -12.89
CA VAL A 107 -3.04 27.05 -13.95
C VAL A 107 -2.47 27.26 -15.35
N GLY A 108 -2.62 26.26 -16.21
CA GLY A 108 -2.09 26.21 -17.58
C GLY A 108 -0.64 25.75 -17.70
N ASN A 109 0.04 25.46 -16.58
CA ASN A 109 1.34 24.77 -16.62
C ASN A 109 1.15 23.29 -16.92
N VAL A 110 2.20 22.66 -17.45
CA VAL A 110 2.21 21.24 -17.81
C VAL A 110 3.30 20.53 -17.01
N PHE A 111 2.98 19.36 -16.46
CA PHE A 111 3.94 18.49 -15.78
C PHE A 111 4.12 17.19 -16.57
N ASP A 112 5.39 16.79 -16.75
CA ASP A 112 5.78 15.59 -17.50
C ASP A 112 6.08 14.42 -16.54
N PHE A 113 5.31 13.34 -16.68
CA PHE A 113 5.41 12.11 -15.91
C PHE A 113 6.10 10.97 -16.65
N SER A 114 6.60 11.20 -17.86
CA SER A 114 7.19 10.17 -18.73
C SER A 114 8.34 9.41 -18.09
N ASN A 115 9.07 10.03 -17.15
CA ASN A 115 10.23 9.45 -16.48
C ASN A 115 9.97 9.07 -15.01
N PHE A 116 8.71 9.07 -14.57
CA PHE A 116 8.35 8.77 -13.18
C PHE A 116 8.52 7.29 -12.81
N PHE A 117 8.96 7.02 -11.57
CA PHE A 117 9.05 5.68 -10.97
C PHE A 117 8.51 5.67 -9.53
N TYR A 118 8.02 4.51 -9.09
CA TYR A 118 7.37 4.38 -7.78
C TYR A 118 8.38 4.16 -6.66
N CYS A 119 8.16 4.81 -5.51
CA CYS A 119 8.98 4.64 -4.32
C CYS A 119 8.29 3.79 -3.24
N SER A 120 6.97 3.72 -3.26
CA SER A 120 6.20 3.04 -2.22
C SER A 120 6.15 1.54 -2.41
N TYR A 121 5.76 1.12 -3.61
CA TYR A 121 5.57 -0.27 -3.95
C TYR A 121 5.66 -0.44 -5.47
N ALA A 122 6.19 -1.57 -5.93
CA ALA A 122 6.49 -1.81 -7.34
C ALA A 122 5.24 -1.61 -8.20
N GLY A 123 5.28 -0.63 -9.11
CA GLY A 123 4.21 -0.37 -10.06
C GLY A 123 4.63 -0.48 -11.50
N SER A 124 3.71 -0.95 -12.34
CA SER A 124 3.88 -0.85 -13.79
C SER A 124 3.38 0.51 -14.24
N ASN A 125 4.31 1.41 -14.57
CA ASN A 125 3.97 2.52 -15.45
C ASN A 125 3.79 1.93 -16.86
N ASN A 126 2.55 1.64 -17.26
CA ASN A 126 2.25 1.10 -18.58
C ASN A 126 2.49 2.12 -19.72
N GLY A 127 3.19 3.24 -19.45
CA GLY A 127 3.58 4.23 -20.45
C GLY A 127 2.42 5.08 -20.97
N ILE A 128 1.28 5.09 -20.28
CA ILE A 128 0.05 5.78 -20.72
C ILE A 128 0.06 7.27 -20.29
N ILE A 129 0.86 7.61 -19.27
CA ILE A 129 0.84 8.95 -18.66
C ILE A 129 2.09 9.70 -19.12
N GLY A 130 1.90 10.62 -20.07
CA GLY A 130 2.93 11.52 -20.58
C GLY A 130 2.88 12.86 -19.86
N GLU A 131 2.07 13.78 -20.36
CA GLU A 131 1.96 15.14 -19.84
C GLU A 131 0.55 15.39 -19.30
N LEU A 132 0.46 16.07 -18.15
CA LEU A 132 -0.81 16.59 -17.61
C LEU A 132 -0.77 18.11 -17.48
N GLU A 133 -1.89 18.76 -17.78
CA GLU A 133 -2.07 20.20 -17.61
C GLU A 133 -2.73 20.52 -16.26
N VAL A 134 -2.26 21.56 -15.60
CA VAL A 134 -2.89 22.11 -14.39
C VAL A 134 -4.15 22.87 -14.79
N ILE A 135 -5.31 22.33 -14.42
CA ILE A 135 -6.61 22.94 -14.73
C ILE A 135 -7.15 23.81 -13.60
N ASN A 136 -6.74 23.54 -12.35
CA ASN A 136 -7.16 24.30 -11.19
C ASN A 136 -6.05 24.36 -10.14
N VAL A 137 -5.97 25.51 -9.47
CA VAL A 137 -5.13 25.73 -8.30
C VAL A 137 -5.97 26.50 -7.29
N ASP A 138 -6.18 25.92 -6.12
CA ASP A 138 -6.89 26.57 -5.03
C ASP A 138 -6.23 26.31 -3.67
N THR A 139 -6.83 26.86 -2.61
CA THR A 139 -6.40 26.66 -1.24
C THR A 139 -7.53 26.04 -0.45
N GLN A 140 -7.26 24.90 0.17
CA GLN A 140 -8.26 24.13 0.92
C GLN A 140 -7.75 23.77 2.31
N PHE A 141 -8.65 23.82 3.30
CA PHE A 141 -8.34 23.38 4.66
C PHE A 141 -8.38 21.85 4.76
N ILE A 142 -7.21 21.22 4.71
CA ILE A 142 -7.06 19.76 4.64
C ILE A 142 -6.07 19.32 5.73
N ALA A 143 -6.45 18.30 6.50
CA ALA A 143 -5.58 17.73 7.53
C ALA A 143 -4.98 18.79 8.48
N GLY A 144 -5.81 19.73 8.94
CA GLY A 144 -5.44 20.73 9.94
C GLY A 144 -4.70 21.97 9.45
N GLU A 145 -4.41 22.10 8.15
CA GLU A 145 -3.72 23.28 7.58
C GLU A 145 -4.43 23.75 6.30
N ASP A 146 -4.23 25.00 5.93
CA ASP A 146 -4.56 25.51 4.59
C ASP A 146 -3.48 25.05 3.59
N ARG A 147 -3.86 24.25 2.60
CA ARG A 147 -2.94 23.63 1.62
C ARG A 147 -3.23 24.15 0.22
N LYS A 148 -2.18 24.41 -0.56
CA LYS A 148 -2.31 24.54 -2.01
C LYS A 148 -2.74 23.19 -2.58
N VAL A 149 -3.81 23.18 -3.36
CA VAL A 149 -4.30 21.99 -4.06
C VAL A 149 -4.21 22.26 -5.57
N ILE A 150 -3.63 21.31 -6.29
CA ILE A 150 -3.38 21.40 -7.73
C ILE A 150 -4.12 20.24 -8.39
N GLU A 151 -5.05 20.57 -9.30
CA GLU A 151 -5.80 19.58 -10.07
C GLU A 151 -5.27 19.50 -11.49
N PHE A 152 -5.08 18.28 -11.96
CA PHE A 152 -4.53 17.97 -13.27
C PHE A 152 -5.55 17.23 -14.14
N GLU A 153 -5.50 17.48 -15.44
CA GLU A 153 -6.27 16.74 -16.44
C GLU A 153 -5.38 16.35 -17.63
N GLN A 154 -5.68 15.20 -18.23
CA GLN A 154 -5.12 14.80 -19.52
C GLN A 154 -6.17 15.06 -20.61
N GLY A 155 -5.86 15.91 -21.58
CA GLY A 155 -6.81 16.36 -22.61
C GLY A 155 -7.62 15.23 -23.28
N GLY A 156 -8.83 14.99 -22.77
CA GLY A 156 -9.81 14.01 -23.28
C GLY A 156 -9.80 12.61 -22.63
N ALA A 157 -9.07 12.36 -21.55
CA ALA A 157 -8.98 11.04 -20.89
C ALA A 157 -9.56 11.02 -19.46
N PHE A 158 -9.86 9.82 -18.94
CA PHE A 158 -10.42 9.55 -17.60
C PHE A 158 -9.39 9.62 -16.46
N VAL A 159 -8.26 10.30 -16.65
CA VAL A 159 -7.20 10.38 -15.64
C VAL A 159 -7.24 11.77 -14.99
N SER A 160 -7.78 11.81 -13.78
CA SER A 160 -7.70 12.97 -12.88
C SER A 160 -6.65 12.70 -11.80
N GLU A 161 -5.75 13.65 -11.59
CA GLU A 161 -4.75 13.65 -10.52
C GLU A 161 -4.89 14.93 -9.70
N ILE A 162 -4.72 14.82 -8.38
CA ILE A 162 -4.85 15.95 -7.46
C ILE A 162 -3.71 15.88 -6.46
N TRP A 163 -2.97 16.97 -6.38
CA TRP A 163 -1.87 17.12 -5.44
C TRP A 163 -2.24 18.08 -4.32
N MET A 164 -1.88 17.72 -3.09
CA MET A 164 -2.10 18.48 -1.87
C MET A 164 -0.74 18.80 -1.25
N GLU A 165 -0.41 20.09 -1.16
CA GLU A 165 0.89 20.54 -0.63
C GLU A 165 1.15 20.02 0.79
N GLY A 166 2.35 19.45 1.00
CA GLY A 166 2.73 18.82 2.26
C GLY A 166 2.17 17.42 2.49
N ILE A 167 1.37 16.88 1.55
CA ILE A 167 0.87 15.49 1.59
C ILE A 167 1.28 14.72 0.34
N GLY A 168 1.19 15.29 -0.86
CA GLY A 168 1.40 14.56 -2.12
C GLY A 168 0.08 14.33 -2.85
N SER A 169 -0.08 13.20 -3.53
CA SER A 169 -1.28 12.88 -4.32
C SER A 169 -2.47 12.47 -3.42
N ILE A 170 -3.69 12.65 -3.92
CA ILE A 170 -4.91 11.98 -3.37
C ILE A 170 -4.82 10.45 -3.37
N ARG A 171 -3.81 9.89 -4.04
CA ARG A 171 -3.46 8.47 -4.09
C ARG A 171 -2.31 8.09 -3.17
N GLY A 172 -1.66 9.07 -2.54
CA GLY A 172 -0.71 8.89 -1.45
C GLY A 172 0.68 9.44 -1.74
N PHE A 173 1.70 8.73 -1.27
CA PHE A 173 3.09 9.17 -1.36
C PHE A 173 3.57 9.27 -2.81
N ASP A 174 3.24 8.29 -3.65
CA ASP A 174 3.51 8.32 -5.09
C ASP A 174 2.33 8.96 -5.85
N PRO A 175 2.57 9.82 -6.85
CA PRO A 175 1.56 10.24 -7.80
C PRO A 175 1.13 9.06 -8.67
N PHE A 176 -0.12 9.09 -9.11
CA PHE A 176 -0.83 8.00 -9.79
C PHE A 176 -0.92 6.72 -8.98
N GLY A 177 -2.06 6.08 -9.15
CA GLY A 177 -2.31 4.80 -8.56
C GLY A 177 -1.87 3.70 -9.50
N GLN A 178 -1.52 2.58 -8.89
CA GLN A 178 -1.37 1.31 -9.55
C GLN A 178 -2.59 1.02 -10.45
N MET A 179 -2.41 0.95 -11.76
CA MET A 179 -3.39 0.36 -12.68
C MET A 179 -2.96 -1.09 -12.93
N TRP A 180 -3.35 -2.01 -12.04
CA TRP A 180 -3.04 -3.44 -12.24
C TRP A 180 -3.97 -4.07 -13.26
N ASP A 181 -5.14 -3.47 -13.49
CA ASP A 181 -6.13 -3.96 -14.44
C ASP A 181 -7.10 -2.90 -14.96
N ILE A 182 -7.97 -3.29 -15.90
CA ILE A 182 -9.12 -2.51 -16.40
C ILE A 182 -10.17 -2.26 -15.30
N SER A 183 -10.11 -2.97 -14.17
CA SER A 183 -10.93 -2.71 -12.98
C SER A 183 -10.38 -1.50 -12.19
N ASN A 184 -10.75 -0.32 -12.68
CA ASN A 184 -10.59 1.07 -12.23
C ASN A 184 -10.20 1.49 -10.78
N ASP A 185 -9.94 0.60 -9.83
CA ASP A 185 -9.77 0.98 -8.42
C ASP A 185 -8.31 0.89 -7.99
N GLY A 186 -7.47 1.72 -8.62
CA GLY A 186 -6.04 1.83 -8.28
C GLY A 186 -5.79 2.31 -6.83
N THR A 187 -4.57 2.75 -6.53
CA THR A 187 -4.27 3.14 -5.15
C THR A 187 -5.01 4.39 -4.70
N LEU A 188 -5.38 4.42 -3.41
CA LEU A 188 -6.02 5.54 -2.73
C LEU A 188 -5.32 5.83 -1.40
N LEU A 189 -5.03 7.10 -1.14
CA LEU A 189 -4.65 7.54 0.20
C LEU A 189 -5.84 7.32 1.13
N VAL A 190 -5.66 6.52 2.18
CA VAL A 190 -6.72 6.29 3.18
C VAL A 190 -6.45 7.02 4.48
N CYS A 191 -5.17 7.20 4.83
CA CYS A 191 -4.77 8.05 5.93
C CYS A 191 -3.47 8.79 5.68
N PHE A 192 -3.40 9.99 6.23
CA PHE A 192 -2.17 10.71 6.47
C PHE A 192 -2.02 10.96 7.97
N THR A 193 -0.90 10.53 8.54
CA THR A 193 -0.56 10.83 9.95
C THR A 193 0.50 11.90 9.98
N LYS A 194 0.28 12.95 10.77
CA LYS A 194 1.26 14.03 11.00
C LYS A 194 1.24 14.43 12.46
N ASN A 195 2.42 14.51 13.09
CA ASN A 195 2.62 14.75 14.52
C ASN A 195 1.76 13.84 15.41
N GLY A 196 1.63 12.57 15.03
CA GLY A 196 0.80 11.56 15.71
C GLY A 196 -0.72 11.76 15.56
N THR A 197 -1.16 12.78 14.83
CA THR A 197 -2.59 13.00 14.50
C THR A 197 -2.91 12.32 13.17
N VAL A 198 -3.97 11.51 13.17
CA VAL A 198 -4.43 10.77 11.99
C VAL A 198 -5.54 11.55 11.28
N TYR A 199 -5.39 11.70 9.97
CA TYR A 199 -6.38 12.30 9.08
C TYR A 199 -6.84 11.26 8.05
N PHE A 200 -8.13 10.98 8.01
CA PHE A 200 -8.72 10.02 7.07
C PHE A 200 -9.06 10.68 5.74
N PHE A 201 -8.85 9.94 4.65
CA PHE A 201 -9.11 10.36 3.27
C PHE A 201 -10.02 9.34 2.58
N ASN A 202 -10.65 9.76 1.49
CA ASN A 202 -11.42 8.88 0.59
C ASN A 202 -12.48 8.01 1.30
N GLY A 203 -13.08 8.53 2.37
CA GLY A 203 -14.12 7.83 3.14
C GLY A 203 -13.63 6.70 4.04
N ALA A 204 -12.31 6.52 4.18
CA ALA A 204 -11.73 5.52 5.06
C ALA A 204 -12.02 5.81 6.53
N THR A 205 -12.08 4.75 7.34
CA THR A 205 -12.23 4.82 8.80
C THR A 205 -11.09 4.15 9.55
N SER A 206 -10.15 3.54 8.83
CA SER A 206 -8.95 2.89 9.35
C SER A 206 -7.78 3.17 8.39
N CYS A 207 -6.57 3.23 8.95
CA CYS A 207 -5.31 3.40 8.23
C CYS A 207 -4.67 2.07 7.85
N ASP A 208 -5.35 0.98 8.19
CA ASP A 208 -5.08 -0.37 7.75
C ASP A 208 -6.44 -1.01 7.48
N ASN A 209 -6.75 -1.16 6.19
CA ASN A 209 -7.91 -1.86 5.68
C ASN A 209 -7.48 -3.16 5.00
N THR A 210 -6.31 -3.69 5.36
CA THR A 210 -5.80 -4.94 4.79
C THR A 210 -6.80 -6.07 5.07
N THR A 211 -7.51 -6.49 4.03
CA THR A 211 -8.48 -7.60 4.09
C THR A 211 -7.82 -8.91 3.73
N LEU A 212 -6.54 -9.10 4.12
CA LEU A 212 -5.87 -10.40 4.12
C LEU A 212 -6.63 -11.36 5.03
N SER A 213 -7.74 -11.90 4.52
CA SER A 213 -8.32 -13.11 5.01
C SER A 213 -7.35 -14.22 4.59
N LEU A 214 -6.28 -14.39 5.37
CA LEU A 214 -5.52 -15.64 5.49
C LEU A 214 -6.43 -16.84 5.84
N ASP A 215 -7.72 -16.58 6.00
CA ASP A 215 -8.76 -17.52 6.31
C ASP A 215 -9.54 -17.98 5.08
N ASP A 216 -9.42 -17.39 3.87
CA ASP A 216 -10.22 -17.86 2.71
C ASP A 216 -9.39 -18.41 1.53
N LEU A 217 -8.23 -17.84 1.22
CA LEU A 217 -7.42 -18.30 0.08
C LEU A 217 -6.82 -19.71 0.29
N ASP A 218 -6.32 -20.02 1.50
CA ASP A 218 -5.82 -21.37 1.84
C ASP A 218 -6.95 -22.36 2.08
N ARG A 219 -8.11 -21.89 2.55
CA ARG A 219 -9.23 -22.79 2.87
C ARG A 219 -9.73 -23.45 1.60
N ASP A 220 -10.00 -22.73 0.52
CA ASP A 220 -10.65 -23.34 -0.63
C ASP A 220 -9.74 -24.25 -1.48
N GLN A 221 -8.42 -24.20 -1.25
CA GLN A 221 -7.45 -25.11 -1.85
C GLN A 221 -7.27 -26.44 -1.09
N ILE A 222 -7.78 -26.55 0.14
CA ILE A 222 -7.75 -27.81 0.91
C ILE A 222 -8.98 -28.66 0.56
N ILE A 223 -8.85 -29.57 -0.40
CA ILE A 223 -9.98 -30.33 -0.94
C ILE A 223 -9.84 -31.81 -0.64
N LEU A 224 -10.96 -32.45 -0.24
CA LEU A 224 -11.04 -33.90 -0.08
C LEU A 224 -11.88 -34.49 -1.20
N TYR A 225 -11.27 -35.33 -2.04
CA TYR A 225 -11.97 -35.96 -3.15
C TYR A 225 -11.50 -37.41 -3.41
N PRO A 226 -12.42 -38.30 -3.83
CA PRO A 226 -13.87 -38.11 -3.88
C PRO A 226 -14.49 -38.00 -2.47
N ASN A 227 -15.63 -37.33 -2.37
CA ASN A 227 -16.46 -37.35 -1.16
C ASN A 227 -17.91 -37.58 -1.61
N PRO A 228 -18.56 -38.71 -1.27
CA PRO A 228 -18.16 -39.70 -0.26
C PRO A 228 -16.95 -40.60 -0.62
N VAL A 229 -16.19 -41.01 0.39
CA VAL A 229 -15.06 -41.94 0.29
C VAL A 229 -15.59 -43.38 0.23
N SER A 230 -15.37 -44.08 -0.89
CA SER A 230 -15.78 -45.48 -1.08
C SER A 230 -14.63 -46.49 -1.05
N SER A 231 -13.41 -46.04 -1.32
CA SER A 231 -12.19 -46.86 -1.24
C SER A 231 -11.08 -46.01 -0.64
N THR A 232 -10.57 -45.07 -1.42
CA THR A 232 -9.56 -44.09 -1.00
C THR A 232 -9.94 -42.71 -1.47
N SER A 233 -9.59 -41.69 -0.70
CA SER A 233 -9.71 -40.29 -1.09
C SER A 233 -8.48 -39.52 -0.72
N ILE A 234 -8.21 -38.47 -1.48
CA ILE A 234 -7.06 -37.62 -1.33
C ILE A 234 -7.55 -36.34 -0.65
N LEU A 235 -6.98 -36.03 0.49
CA LEU A 235 -7.04 -34.71 1.09
C LEU A 235 -5.83 -33.92 0.59
N GLN A 236 -6.04 -33.06 -0.40
CA GLN A 236 -5.01 -32.24 -1.03
C GLN A 236 -4.81 -30.93 -0.25
N PHE A 237 -3.58 -30.45 -0.19
CA PHE A 237 -3.15 -29.18 0.38
C PHE A 237 -2.52 -28.28 -0.70
N PRO A 238 -2.54 -26.94 -0.50
CA PRO A 238 -2.04 -25.97 -1.47
C PRO A 238 -0.53 -26.05 -1.74
N SER A 239 0.28 -26.28 -0.70
CA SER A 239 1.72 -26.52 -0.83
C SER A 239 2.30 -27.23 0.39
N GLU A 240 3.50 -27.79 0.24
CA GLU A 240 4.22 -28.46 1.32
C GLU A 240 4.60 -27.46 2.43
N GLY A 241 4.33 -27.83 3.69
CA GLY A 241 4.67 -27.02 4.86
C GLY A 241 3.62 -26.00 5.31
N ILE A 242 2.53 -25.78 4.56
CA ILE A 242 1.41 -24.92 5.01
C ILE A 242 0.63 -25.61 6.13
N VAL A 243 0.31 -26.90 5.97
CA VAL A 243 -0.38 -27.71 6.97
C VAL A 243 0.64 -28.60 7.66
N ASP A 244 0.67 -28.58 9.00
CA ASP A 244 1.56 -29.44 9.80
C ASP A 244 0.81 -30.50 10.61
N LEU A 245 -0.51 -30.36 10.79
CA LEU A 245 -1.31 -31.27 11.58
C LEU A 245 -2.74 -31.46 11.04
N LEU A 246 -3.13 -32.72 10.90
CA LEU A 246 -4.49 -33.17 10.56
C LEU A 246 -5.11 -33.88 11.77
N LYS A 247 -6.36 -33.53 12.09
CA LYS A 247 -7.20 -34.22 13.08
C LYS A 247 -8.52 -34.62 12.45
N ILE A 248 -8.97 -35.84 12.72
CA ILE A 248 -10.27 -36.35 12.24
C ILE A 248 -11.13 -36.75 13.43
N TYR A 249 -12.39 -36.34 13.40
CA TYR A 249 -13.38 -36.57 14.44
C TYR A 249 -14.60 -37.28 13.86
N ASN A 250 -15.22 -38.15 14.67
CA ASN A 250 -16.53 -38.71 14.36
C ASN A 250 -17.67 -37.72 14.74
N VAL A 251 -18.93 -38.09 14.47
CA VAL A 251 -20.11 -37.26 14.81
C VAL A 251 -20.30 -36.97 16.30
N THR A 252 -19.68 -37.75 17.19
CA THR A 252 -19.75 -37.51 18.65
C THR A 252 -18.63 -36.59 19.13
N GLY A 253 -17.80 -36.04 18.23
CA GLY A 253 -16.64 -35.21 18.57
C GLY A 253 -15.43 -36.00 19.09
N LYS A 254 -15.44 -37.34 19.00
CA LYS A 254 -14.29 -38.16 19.40
C LYS A 254 -13.21 -38.10 18.32
N LEU A 255 -11.98 -37.78 18.72
CA LEU A 255 -10.79 -37.84 17.87
C LEU A 255 -10.54 -39.31 17.46
N VAL A 256 -10.52 -39.57 16.16
CA VAL A 256 -10.31 -40.90 15.56
C VAL A 256 -8.96 -41.02 14.84
N LYS A 257 -8.40 -39.90 14.38
CA LYS A 257 -7.05 -39.85 13.79
C LYS A 257 -6.39 -38.52 14.08
N GLU A 258 -5.10 -38.56 14.35
CA GLU A 258 -4.21 -37.40 14.43
C GLU A 258 -2.93 -37.75 13.67
N GLU A 259 -2.55 -36.91 12.71
CA GLU A 259 -1.44 -37.16 11.80
C GLU A 259 -0.68 -35.86 11.53
N LYS A 260 0.65 -35.92 11.64
CA LYS A 260 1.51 -34.82 11.18
C LYS A 260 1.58 -34.85 9.66
N VAL A 261 1.43 -33.69 9.05
CA VAL A 261 1.43 -33.55 7.59
C VAL A 261 2.81 -33.06 7.16
N ASP A 262 3.49 -33.89 6.37
CA ASP A 262 4.82 -33.62 5.80
C ASP A 262 4.81 -33.58 4.27
N LYS A 263 3.62 -33.68 3.65
CA LYS A 263 3.39 -33.70 2.21
C LYS A 263 2.26 -32.77 1.85
N ASP A 264 2.13 -32.48 0.56
CA ASP A 264 1.02 -31.75 -0.03
C ASP A 264 -0.30 -32.55 -0.09
N TYR A 265 -0.35 -33.79 0.39
CA TYR A 265 -1.59 -34.56 0.52
C TYR A 265 -1.57 -35.59 1.65
N VAL A 266 -2.77 -36.04 2.06
CA VAL A 266 -3.01 -37.22 2.91
C VAL A 266 -4.01 -38.16 2.25
N LEU A 267 -3.74 -39.47 2.32
CA LEU A 267 -4.68 -40.50 1.87
C LEU A 267 -5.63 -40.90 3.00
N ILE A 268 -6.92 -40.91 2.67
CA ILE A 268 -8.01 -41.39 3.53
C ILE A 268 -8.52 -42.70 2.96
N ASP A 269 -8.17 -43.82 3.60
CA ASP A 269 -8.65 -45.15 3.25
C ASP A 269 -9.92 -45.50 4.06
N SER A 270 -11.02 -45.76 3.36
CA SER A 270 -12.30 -46.16 3.94
C SER A 270 -12.17 -47.37 4.87
N MET A 271 -11.23 -48.30 4.64
CA MET A 271 -11.04 -49.49 5.47
C MET A 271 -10.58 -49.16 6.90
N GLN A 272 -10.09 -47.93 7.13
CA GLN A 272 -9.65 -47.47 8.45
C GLN A 272 -10.79 -46.86 9.29
N TYR A 273 -11.98 -46.72 8.73
CA TYR A 273 -13.12 -46.04 9.36
C TYR A 273 -14.38 -46.91 9.27
N ARG A 274 -15.39 -46.59 10.10
CA ARG A 274 -16.74 -47.13 9.94
C ARG A 274 -17.51 -46.22 8.98
N SER A 275 -18.48 -46.76 8.26
CA SER A 275 -19.39 -45.96 7.44
C SER A 275 -20.09 -44.89 8.30
N GLY A 276 -20.12 -43.64 7.81
CA GLY A 276 -20.71 -42.53 8.56
C GLY A 276 -20.15 -41.16 8.21
N LEU A 277 -20.62 -40.15 8.94
CA LEU A 277 -20.18 -38.75 8.81
C LEU A 277 -18.99 -38.48 9.72
N TYR A 278 -18.00 -37.76 9.19
CA TYR A 278 -16.79 -37.36 9.89
C TYR A 278 -16.48 -35.88 9.64
N PHE A 279 -15.63 -35.31 10.48
CA PHE A 279 -15.10 -33.97 10.33
C PHE A 279 -13.58 -34.04 10.34
N TYR A 280 -12.93 -33.36 9.41
CA TYR A 280 -11.50 -33.12 9.49
C TYR A 280 -11.21 -31.67 9.89
N GLN A 281 -10.12 -31.50 10.63
CA GLN A 281 -9.53 -30.23 10.99
C GLN A 281 -8.06 -30.23 10.59
N VAL A 282 -7.61 -29.17 9.95
CA VAL A 282 -6.21 -28.99 9.53
C VAL A 282 -5.65 -27.74 10.17
N PHE A 283 -4.40 -27.81 10.61
CA PHE A 283 -3.73 -26.76 11.37
C PHE A 283 -2.39 -26.41 10.73
N SER A 284 -1.94 -25.18 11.00
CA SER A 284 -0.58 -24.69 10.77
C SER A 284 -0.05 -24.16 12.09
N GLY A 285 0.92 -24.84 12.68
CA GLY A 285 1.40 -24.58 14.03
C GLY A 285 0.28 -24.77 15.05
N LYS A 286 -0.19 -23.66 15.64
CA LYS A 286 -1.31 -23.63 16.60
C LYS A 286 -2.62 -23.11 15.99
N LYS A 287 -2.60 -22.62 14.74
CA LYS A 287 -3.76 -22.01 14.09
C LYS A 287 -4.60 -23.09 13.41
N LEU A 288 -5.90 -23.13 13.70
CA LEU A 288 -6.86 -23.94 12.95
C LEU A 288 -7.10 -23.27 11.60
N ILE A 289 -6.73 -23.94 10.50
CA ILE A 289 -6.90 -23.42 9.15
C ILE A 289 -8.28 -23.75 8.61
N LYS A 290 -8.72 -25.01 8.66
CA LYS A 290 -10.00 -25.44 8.05
C LYS A 290 -10.69 -26.52 8.85
N THR A 291 -12.02 -26.46 8.88
CA THR A 291 -12.88 -27.57 9.33
C THR A 291 -13.91 -27.90 8.24
N ARG A 292 -14.01 -29.17 7.83
CA ARG A 292 -15.06 -29.63 6.91
C ARG A 292 -15.56 -31.02 7.27
N LYS A 293 -16.76 -31.33 6.80
CA LYS A 293 -17.38 -32.65 6.90
C LYS A 293 -17.09 -33.50 5.67
N PHE A 294 -16.94 -34.81 5.86
CA PHE A 294 -16.86 -35.80 4.79
C PHE A 294 -17.56 -37.09 5.19
N VAL A 295 -17.90 -37.93 4.20
CA VAL A 295 -18.68 -39.15 4.39
C VAL A 295 -17.84 -40.36 3.99
N ILE A 296 -17.75 -41.36 4.87
CA ILE A 296 -17.24 -42.71 4.55
C ILE A 296 -18.45 -43.59 4.20
N LYS A 297 -18.39 -44.27 3.05
CA LYS A 297 -19.38 -45.28 2.64
C LYS A 297 -19.07 -46.64 3.25
#